data_AF-A0A7C4LJ49-F1
#
_entry.id   AF-A0A7C4LJ49-F1
#
_cell.length_a   1.000
_cell.length_b   1.000
_cell.length_c   1.000
_cell.angle_alpha   90.00
_cell.angle_beta   90.00
_cell.angle_gamma   90.00
#
_symmetry.space_group_name_H-M   'P 1'
#
loop_
_entity.id
_entity.type
_entity.pdbx_description
1 polymer ?
#
loop_
_entity_poly.entity_id
_entity_poly.type
_entity_poly.pdbx_seq_one_letter_code
_entity_poly.pdbx_strand_id
1 'polypeptide(L)'
;MKQPPLLRSFRHAANGLWHVLRTQRNMRLHVAAAVAVLVTAWWLELDTLRWSILLLTICGVLMGEVLNTAVEGLVDLLSPQFHERAKVAKDVSAGAVLLISTLSVGVGLLILGPPLWLKVTAWLLQPSSAP
;
A
#
# COMPACT_ATOMS: atom_id res chain seq x y z
N MET A 1 34.81 0.61 -4.98
CA MET A 1 34.10 0.27 -3.73
C MET A 1 33.71 -1.21 -3.81
N LYS A 2 34.13 -2.06 -2.86
CA LYS A 2 33.76 -3.50 -2.87
C LYS A 2 32.27 -3.62 -2.54
N GLN A 3 31.50 -4.23 -3.45
CA GLN A 3 30.07 -4.46 -3.27
C GLN A 3 29.86 -5.32 -1.99
N PRO A 4 28.97 -4.93 -1.07
CA PRO A 4 28.65 -5.77 0.08
C PRO A 4 28.05 -7.11 -0.41
N PRO A 5 28.29 -8.22 0.30
CA PRO A 5 27.70 -9.51 -0.05
C PRO A 5 26.17 -9.40 -0.15
N LEU A 6 25.55 -10.09 -1.11
CA LEU A 6 24.12 -9.97 -1.42
C LEU A 6 23.22 -10.02 -0.17
N LEU A 7 23.53 -10.92 0.76
CA LEU A 7 22.84 -11.08 2.05
C LEU A 7 22.79 -9.77 2.87
N ARG A 8 23.86 -8.97 2.82
CA ARG A 8 23.96 -7.69 3.53
C ARG A 8 23.08 -6.62 2.86
N SER A 9 22.98 -6.61 1.53
CA SER A 9 22.08 -5.70 0.80
C SER A 9 20.61 -5.99 1.09
N PHE A 10 20.20 -7.26 1.11
CA PHE A 10 18.84 -7.66 1.52
C PHE A 10 18.53 -7.25 2.96
N ARG A 11 19.49 -7.42 3.88
CA ARG A 11 19.32 -6.98 5.28
C ARG A 11 19.14 -5.46 5.37
N HIS A 12 19.88 -4.68 4.58
CA HIS A 12 19.71 -3.22 4.55
C HIS A 12 18.34 -2.81 4.03
N ALA A 13 17.86 -3.43 2.95
CA ALA A 13 16.51 -3.19 2.43
C ALA A 13 15.43 -3.56 3.45
N ALA A 14 15.54 -4.73 4.10
CA ALA A 14 14.61 -5.18 5.14
C ALA A 14 14.58 -4.23 6.34
N ASN A 15 15.74 -3.73 6.78
CA ASN A 15 15.81 -2.74 7.85
C ASN A 15 15.10 -1.42 7.48
N GLY A 16 15.23 -0.99 6.21
CA GLY A 16 14.52 0.19 5.69
C GLY A 16 13.01 0.01 5.74
N LEU A 17 12.50 -1.11 5.23
CA LEU A 17 11.06 -1.42 5.29
C LEU A 17 10.55 -1.52 6.73
N TRP A 18 11.32 -2.18 7.61
CA TRP A 18 10.99 -2.28 9.03
C TRP A 18 10.95 -0.91 9.72
N HIS A 19 11.90 -0.03 9.39
CA HIS A 19 11.92 1.33 9.90
C HIS A 19 10.64 2.07 9.52
N VAL A 20 10.30 2.14 8.22
CA VAL A 20 9.10 2.83 7.73
C VAL A 20 7.83 2.25 8.35
N LEU A 21 7.73 0.92 8.44
CA LEU A 21 6.58 0.25 9.07
C LEU A 21 6.39 0.64 10.55
N ARG A 22 7.48 0.82 11.29
CA ARG A 22 7.42 1.14 12.71
C ARG A 22 7.21 2.63 12.98
N THR A 23 7.80 3.50 12.17
CA THR A 23 7.78 4.95 12.40
C THR A 23 6.58 5.63 11.76
N GLN A 24 6.15 5.19 10.58
CA GLN A 24 5.11 5.87 9.82
C GLN A 24 3.72 5.31 10.11
N ARG A 25 2.80 6.22 10.44
CA ARG A 25 1.38 5.86 10.66
C ARG A 25 0.69 5.48 9.35
N ASN A 26 0.94 6.22 8.29
CA ASN A 26 0.33 5.98 6.97
C ASN A 26 0.75 4.61 6.42
N MET A 27 2.04 4.25 6.51
CA MET A 27 2.51 2.89 6.19
C MET A 27 1.71 1.79 6.91
N ARG A 28 1.48 1.93 8.22
CA ARG A 28 0.70 0.93 8.98
C ARG A 28 -0.74 0.83 8.50
N LEU A 29 -1.37 1.96 8.16
CA LEU A 29 -2.72 1.98 7.58
C LEU A 29 -2.76 1.30 6.20
N HIS A 30 -1.79 1.59 5.34
CA HIS A 30 -1.68 0.96 4.02
C HIS A 30 -1.46 -0.55 4.11
N VAL A 31 -0.60 -1.01 5.02
CA VAL A 31 -0.39 -2.46 5.25
C VAL A 31 -1.66 -3.12 5.81
N ALA A 32 -2.35 -2.49 6.76
CA ALA A 32 -3.60 -3.04 7.28
C ALA A 32 -4.69 -3.14 6.19
N ALA A 33 -4.83 -2.11 5.36
CA ALA A 33 -5.75 -2.11 4.22
C ALA A 33 -5.36 -3.18 3.18
N ALA A 34 -4.07 -3.32 2.88
CA ALA A 34 -3.57 -4.37 1.99
C ALA A 34 -3.93 -5.77 2.50
N VAL A 35 -3.71 -6.05 3.79
CA VAL A 35 -4.08 -7.34 4.39
C VAL A 35 -5.59 -7.59 4.26
N ALA A 36 -6.43 -6.59 4.55
CA ALA A 36 -7.87 -6.71 4.41
C ALA A 36 -8.29 -7.02 2.95
N VAL A 37 -7.68 -6.33 1.98
CA VAL A 37 -7.91 -6.58 0.54
C VAL A 37 -7.50 -7.98 0.13
N LEU A 38 -6.33 -8.47 0.56
CA LEU A 38 -5.83 -9.79 0.21
C LEU A 38 -6.69 -10.91 0.83
N VAL A 39 -7.12 -10.74 2.09
CA VAL A 39 -8.06 -11.67 2.74
C VAL A 39 -9.40 -11.69 2.00
N THR A 40 -9.90 -10.52 1.60
CA THR A 40 -11.15 -10.43 0.83
C THR A 40 -11.00 -11.07 -0.55
N ALA A 41 -9.90 -10.84 -1.26
CA ALA A 41 -9.61 -11.44 -2.55
C ALA A 41 -9.53 -12.98 -2.47
N TRP A 42 -8.92 -13.50 -1.41
CA TRP A 42 -8.87 -14.93 -1.12
C TRP A 42 -10.25 -15.51 -0.85
N TRP A 43 -11.04 -14.85 0.01
CA TRP A 43 -12.41 -15.27 0.31
C TRP A 43 -13.34 -15.21 -0.91
N LEU A 44 -13.09 -14.30 -1.85
CA LEU A 44 -13.84 -14.18 -3.11
C LEU A 44 -13.34 -15.12 -4.21
N GLU A 45 -12.30 -15.92 -3.95
CA GLU A 45 -11.74 -16.89 -4.91
C GLU A 45 -11.41 -16.25 -6.27
N LEU A 46 -10.80 -15.05 -6.23
CA LEU A 46 -10.45 -14.32 -7.45
C LEU A 46 -9.42 -15.09 -8.30
N ASP A 47 -9.48 -14.88 -9.61
CA ASP A 47 -8.52 -15.46 -10.56
C ASP A 47 -7.14 -14.78 -10.49
N THR A 48 -6.14 -15.46 -11.07
CA THR A 48 -4.73 -15.04 -11.03
C THR A 48 -4.48 -13.65 -11.61
N LEU A 49 -5.25 -13.21 -12.62
CA LEU A 49 -5.06 -11.89 -13.22
C LEU A 49 -5.51 -10.80 -12.25
N ARG A 50 -6.69 -10.96 -11.62
CA ARG A 50 -7.18 -10.03 -10.60
C ARG A 50 -6.24 -9.95 -9.40
N TRP A 51 -5.71 -11.09 -8.95
CA TRP A 51 -4.67 -11.13 -7.91
C TRP A 51 -3.41 -10.35 -8.30
N SER A 52 -2.93 -10.55 -9.53
CA SER A 52 -1.73 -9.86 -10.02
C SER A 52 -1.92 -8.33 -10.01
N ILE A 53 -3.10 -7.86 -10.45
CA ILE A 53 -3.42 -6.43 -10.44
C ILE A 53 -3.48 -5.89 -9.00
N LEU A 54 -4.16 -6.59 -8.08
CA LEU A 54 -4.24 -6.17 -6.66
C LEU A 54 -2.86 -6.12 -6.00
N LEU A 55 -2.00 -7.11 -6.24
CA LEU A 55 -0.65 -7.13 -5.70
C LEU A 55 0.19 -5.97 -6.24
N LEU A 56 0.08 -5.67 -7.54
CA LEU A 56 0.78 -4.54 -8.16
C LEU A 56 0.31 -3.19 -7.60
N THR A 57 -1.01 -2.99 -7.46
CA THR A 57 -1.53 -1.73 -6.92
C THR A 57 -1.18 -1.53 -5.45
N ILE A 58 -1.31 -2.59 -4.63
CA ILE A 58 -0.87 -2.57 -3.23
C ILE A 58 0.63 -2.24 -3.14
N CYS A 59 1.46 -2.92 -3.92
CA CYS A 59 2.90 -2.67 -3.94
C CYS A 59 3.21 -1.22 -4.35
N GLY A 60 2.48 -0.68 -5.33
CA GLY A 60 2.61 0.72 -5.75
C GLY A 60 2.32 1.72 -4.63
N VAL A 61 1.27 1.49 -3.83
CA VAL A 61 0.95 2.33 -2.67
C VAL A 61 2.03 2.25 -1.60
N LEU A 62 2.47 1.05 -1.24
CA LEU A 62 3.53 0.86 -0.24
C LEU A 62 4.86 1.48 -0.70
N MET A 63 5.20 1.34 -1.99
CA MET A 63 6.38 1.98 -2.58
C MET A 63 6.27 3.50 -2.51
N GLY A 64 5.10 4.07 -2.83
CA GLY A 64 4.85 5.50 -2.70
C GLY A 64 5.13 6.01 -1.30
N GLU A 65 4.63 5.32 -0.28
CA GLU A 65 4.84 5.68 1.13
C GLU A 65 6.31 5.57 1.57
N VAL A 66 7.02 4.52 1.12
CA VAL A 66 8.47 4.38 1.36
C VAL A 66 9.25 5.53 0.74
N LEU A 67 8.94 5.88 -0.52
CA LEU A 67 9.56 6.99 -1.21
C LEU A 67 9.23 8.32 -0.54
N ASN A 68 8.00 8.50 -0.07
CA ASN A 68 7.61 9.70 0.66
C ASN A 68 8.43 9.90 1.93
N THR A 69 8.58 8.82 2.70
CA THR A 69 9.40 8.84 3.91
C THR A 69 10.88 9.13 3.60
N ALA A 70 11.40 8.59 2.50
CA ALA A 70 12.77 8.85 2.08
C ALA A 70 12.99 10.31 1.65
N VAL A 71 12.04 10.91 0.93
CA VAL A 71 12.08 12.33 0.54
C VAL A 71 11.98 13.21 1.79
N GLU A 72 11.05 12.94 2.70
CA GLU A 72 10.94 13.67 3.97
C GLU A 72 12.26 13.64 4.74
N GLY A 73 12.85 12.46 4.92
CA GLY A 73 14.13 12.31 5.63
C GLY A 73 15.30 13.02 4.94
N LEU A 74 15.35 13.03 3.61
CA LEU A 74 16.37 13.77 2.86
C LEU A 74 16.18 15.30 3.00
N VAL A 75 14.94 15.78 2.92
CA VAL A 75 14.62 17.19 3.07
C VAL A 75 14.94 17.66 4.50
N ASP A 76 14.60 16.87 5.52
CA ASP A 76 14.90 17.17 6.92
C ASP A 76 16.42 17.24 7.18
N LEU A 77 17.19 16.38 6.50
CA LEU A 77 18.65 16.40 6.59
C LEU A 77 19.27 17.64 5.94
N LEU A 78 18.77 18.04 4.76
CA LEU A 78 19.33 19.15 3.97
C LEU A 78 18.79 20.52 4.37
N SER A 79 17.66 20.59 5.07
CA SER A 79 16.95 21.83 5.39
C SER A 79 16.40 21.77 6.82
N PRO A 80 17.26 21.94 7.84
CA PRO A 80 16.85 21.85 9.24
C PRO A 80 15.95 23.01 9.67
N GLN A 81 16.01 24.13 8.95
CA GLN A 81 15.16 25.29 9.13
C GLN A 81 14.05 25.30 8.07
N PHE A 82 12.95 25.99 8.36
CA PHE A 82 11.84 26.08 7.41
C PHE A 82 12.29 26.78 6.11
N HIS A 83 12.10 26.10 4.99
CA HIS A 83 12.29 26.64 3.65
C HIS A 83 11.07 26.33 2.79
N GLU A 84 10.59 27.32 2.04
CA GLU A 84 9.41 27.17 1.18
C GLU A 84 9.60 26.06 0.12
N ARG A 85 10.80 25.94 -0.44
CA ARG A 85 11.14 24.86 -1.38
C ARG A 85 11.14 23.47 -0.73
N ALA A 86 11.57 23.38 0.53
CA ALA A 86 11.54 22.13 1.30
C ALA A 86 10.10 21.70 1.57
N LYS A 87 9.22 22.66 1.89
CA LYS A 87 7.77 22.41 2.01
C LYS A 87 7.20 21.88 0.69
N VAL A 88 7.46 22.54 -0.43
CA VAL A 88 6.97 22.12 -1.75
C VAL A 88 7.42 20.69 -2.08
N ALA A 89 8.68 20.34 -1.82
CA ALA A 89 9.19 18.99 -2.07
C ALA A 89 8.43 17.92 -1.26
N LYS A 90 8.15 18.19 0.02
CA LYS A 90 7.34 17.30 0.88
C LYS A 90 5.89 17.22 0.40
N ASP A 91 5.28 18.34 0.05
CA ASP A 91 3.88 18.40 -0.41
C ASP A 91 3.71 17.62 -1.73
N VAL A 92 4.65 17.75 -2.68
CA VAL A 92 4.64 17.01 -3.95
C VAL A 92 4.79 15.50 -3.70
N SER A 93 5.69 15.12 -2.80
CA SER A 93 5.91 13.73 -2.43
C SER A 93 4.66 13.10 -1.79
N ALA A 94 4.02 13.80 -0.86
CA ALA A 94 2.75 13.38 -0.28
C ALA A 94 1.63 13.31 -1.34
N GLY A 95 1.62 14.26 -2.28
CA GLY A 95 0.70 14.26 -3.43
C GLY A 95 0.84 13.01 -4.31
N ALA A 96 2.06 12.51 -4.52
CA ALA A 96 2.29 11.26 -5.25
C ALA A 96 1.66 10.05 -4.53
N VAL A 97 1.78 9.97 -3.20
CA VAL A 97 1.12 8.93 -2.38
C VAL A 97 -0.41 9.02 -2.50
N LEU A 98 -0.96 10.23 -2.48
CA LEU A 98 -2.39 10.45 -2.63
C LEU A 98 -2.91 9.96 -4.00
N LEU A 99 -2.19 10.26 -5.08
CA LEU A 99 -2.55 9.84 -6.44
C LEU A 99 -2.58 8.32 -6.56
N ILE A 100 -1.52 7.63 -6.14
CA ILE A 100 -1.47 6.15 -6.23
C ILE A 100 -2.47 5.49 -5.30
N SER A 101 -2.71 6.05 -4.11
CA SER A 101 -3.72 5.53 -3.17
C SER A 101 -5.13 5.66 -3.74
N THR A 102 -5.45 6.79 -4.37
CA THR A 102 -6.75 7.01 -5.02
C THR A 102 -6.97 6.03 -6.17
N LEU A 103 -5.95 5.83 -7.02
CA LEU A 103 -6.00 4.82 -8.08
C LEU A 103 -6.21 3.41 -7.50
N SER A 104 -5.47 3.06 -6.45
CA SER A 104 -5.57 1.74 -5.81
C SER A 104 -6.96 1.48 -5.23
N VAL A 105 -7.61 2.51 -4.65
CA VAL A 105 -9.00 2.40 -4.19
C VAL A 105 -9.93 2.13 -5.38
N GLY A 106 -9.80 2.88 -6.47
CA GLY A 106 -10.59 2.68 -7.68
C GLY A 106 -10.44 1.26 -8.24
N VAL A 107 -9.20 0.77 -8.38
CA VAL A 107 -8.93 -0.61 -8.83
C VAL A 107 -9.50 -1.64 -7.87
N GLY A 108 -9.34 -1.45 -6.56
CA GLY A 108 -9.90 -2.33 -5.54
C GLY A 108 -11.42 -2.44 -5.64
N LEU A 109 -12.12 -1.31 -5.82
CA LEU A 109 -13.57 -1.29 -6.01
C LEU A 109 -14.00 -2.00 -7.30
N LEU A 110 -13.28 -1.82 -8.41
CA LEU A 110 -13.59 -2.48 -9.68
C LEU A 110 -13.40 -4.00 -9.62
N ILE A 111 -12.35 -4.47 -8.92
CA ILE A 111 -12.01 -5.89 -8.84
C ILE A 111 -12.85 -6.61 -7.78
N LEU A 112 -13.00 -6.01 -6.59
CA LEU A 112 -13.68 -6.63 -5.46
C LEU A 112 -15.18 -6.35 -5.46
N GLY A 113 -15.64 -5.19 -5.94
CA GLY A 113 -17.02 -4.72 -5.79
C GLY A 113 -18.06 -5.69 -6.36
N PRO A 114 -18.01 -6.05 -7.65
CA PRO A 114 -18.98 -6.98 -8.24
C PRO A 114 -19.03 -8.36 -7.56
N PRO A 115 -17.90 -9.09 -7.38
CA PRO A 115 -17.94 -10.39 -6.72
C PRO A 115 -18.36 -10.31 -5.25
N LEU A 116 -17.97 -9.25 -4.54
CA LEU A 116 -18.38 -9.02 -3.15
C LEU A 116 -19.88 -8.82 -3.03
N TRP A 117 -20.45 -7.96 -3.89
CA TRP A 117 -21.89 -7.69 -3.91
C TRP A 117 -22.69 -8.97 -4.19
N LEU A 118 -22.27 -9.76 -5.18
CA LEU A 118 -22.93 -11.01 -5.53
C LEU A 118 -22.88 -12.03 -4.39
N LYS A 119 -21.72 -12.21 -3.76
CA LYS A 119 -21.55 -13.20 -2.68
C LYS A 119 -22.33 -12.80 -1.42
N VAL A 120 -22.33 -11.51 -1.08
CA VAL A 120 -23.07 -10.99 0.08
C VAL A 120 -24.59 -11.03 -0.16
N THR A 121 -25.07 -10.63 -1.33
CA THR A 121 -26.51 -10.68 -1.63
C THR A 121 -27.01 -12.13 -1.70
N ALA A 122 -26.24 -13.06 -2.27
CA ALA A 122 -26.57 -14.48 -2.24
C ALA A 122 -26.67 -15.03 -0.81
N TRP A 123 -25.76 -14.63 0.09
CA TRP A 123 -25.82 -15.03 1.50
C TRP A 123 -27.02 -14.42 2.24
N LEU A 124 -27.34 -13.14 1.99
CA LEU A 124 -28.46 -12.44 2.63
C LEU A 124 -29.83 -12.91 2.15
N LEU A 125 -29.94 -13.30 0.88
CA LEU A 125 -31.21 -13.69 0.24
C LEU A 125 -31.46 -15.20 0.28
N GLN A 126 -30.58 -16.00 0.90
CA GLN A 126 -30.88 -17.40 1.20
C GLN A 126 -32.11 -17.43 2.14
N PRO A 127 -33.25 -18.00 1.70
CA PRO A 127 -34.34 -18.26 2.62
C PRO A 127 -33.78 -19.16 3.72
N SER A 128 -34.06 -18.85 4.97
CA SER A 128 -33.76 -19.73 6.11
C SER A 128 -34.57 -21.03 5.97
N SER A 129 -34.17 -21.92 5.06
CA SER A 129 -34.72 -23.27 4.93
C SER A 129 -33.81 -24.21 5.73
N ALA A 130 -33.94 -24.10 7.05
CA ALA A 130 -33.78 -25.21 7.98
C ALA A 130 -34.96 -25.09 8.96
N PRO A 131 -35.67 -26.18 9.29
CA PRO A 131 -35.25 -27.57 9.23
C PRO A 131 -35.52 -28.31 7.92
#